data_AF-A0A2V8EEA2-F1
#
_entry.id   AF-A0A2V8EEA2-F1
#
_cell.length_a   1.000
_cell.length_b   1.000
_cell.length_c   1.000
_cell.angle_alpha   90.00
_cell.angle_beta   90.00
_cell.angle_gamma   90.00
#
_symmetry.space_group_name_H-M   'P 1'
#
loop_
_entity.id
_entity.type
_entity.pdbx_description
1 polymer ?
#
loop_
_entity_poly.entity_id
_entity_poly.type
_entity_poly.pdbx_seq_one_letter_code
_entity_poly.pdbx_strand_id
1 'polypeptide(L)'
;MEEITERIVMTRGNLNPGEDDPNKPPAITIAPIAAAAIEAPLALTALVTDDGLPKPRPAAPVRTPAAGDATTIQAQANSSAPVRPRGLNVTWMQLRGPARVRFDPAGAIPVANGRAEASARFAERGTYVLRATANDGALATRTEVTITVGAGSTAQR
;
A
#
# COMPACT_ATOMS: atom_id res chain seq x y z
N MET A 1 42.61 -53.70 -8.14
CA MET A 1 43.11 -52.65 -9.04
C MET A 1 42.02 -52.47 -10.07
N GLU A 2 41.22 -51.41 -10.13
CA GLU A 2 41.25 -50.05 -9.57
C GLU A 2 39.80 -49.52 -9.46
N GLU A 3 39.57 -48.67 -8.47
CA GLU A 3 38.68 -47.48 -8.43
C GLU A 3 38.44 -46.85 -9.83
N ILE A 4 37.33 -46.25 -10.27
CA ILE A 4 36.34 -45.25 -9.78
C ILE A 4 35.23 -45.26 -10.89
N THR A 5 33.95 -44.98 -10.68
CA THR A 5 33.39 -43.64 -10.44
C THR A 5 31.90 -43.78 -10.13
N GLU A 6 31.52 -43.35 -8.93
CA GLU A 6 30.16 -43.05 -8.56
C GLU A 6 29.61 -41.94 -9.48
N ARG A 7 28.61 -42.25 -10.30
CA ARG A 7 27.79 -41.21 -10.94
C ARG A 7 26.52 -41.07 -10.12
N ILE A 8 26.64 -40.35 -9.01
CA ILE A 8 25.51 -39.69 -8.37
C ILE A 8 24.89 -38.78 -9.42
N VAL A 9 23.80 -39.22 -10.04
CA VAL A 9 22.92 -38.32 -10.80
C VAL A 9 22.15 -37.51 -9.75
N MET A 10 22.75 -36.40 -9.33
CA MET A 10 22.00 -35.29 -8.77
C MET A 10 21.14 -34.73 -9.91
N THR A 11 19.89 -35.17 -9.97
CA THR A 11 18.84 -34.46 -10.70
C THR A 11 18.64 -33.12 -9.99
N ARG A 12 19.48 -32.14 -10.34
CA ARG A 12 19.27 -30.73 -9.98
C ARG A 12 18.02 -30.27 -10.73
N GLY A 13 16.92 -30.23 -10.01
CA GLY A 13 15.65 -29.76 -10.52
C GLY A 13 14.69 -29.44 -9.38
N ASN A 14 15.18 -28.80 -8.31
CA ASN A 14 14.30 -28.11 -7.37
C ASN A 14 13.71 -26.89 -8.11
N LEU A 15 12.66 -27.12 -8.88
CA LEU A 15 11.71 -26.09 -9.28
C LEU A 15 10.76 -25.88 -8.09
N ASN A 16 11.26 -25.26 -7.02
CA ASN A 16 10.43 -24.69 -5.97
C ASN A 16 10.50 -23.15 -6.09
N PRO A 17 9.74 -22.54 -7.02
CA PRO A 17 9.66 -21.09 -7.10
C PRO A 17 8.80 -20.56 -5.92
N GLY A 18 9.40 -20.32 -4.76
CA GLY A 18 8.76 -19.49 -3.73
C GLY A 18 9.06 -19.80 -2.26
N GLU A 19 9.73 -20.90 -1.91
CA GLU A 19 9.96 -21.24 -0.49
C GLU A 19 11.13 -20.48 0.17
N ASP A 20 12.06 -19.95 -0.65
CA ASP A 20 13.22 -19.17 -0.19
C ASP A 20 13.11 -17.66 -0.48
N ASP A 21 11.93 -17.14 -0.85
CA ASP A 21 11.78 -15.69 -1.01
C ASP A 21 11.78 -15.02 0.39
N PRO A 22 12.75 -14.14 0.69
CA PRO A 22 12.85 -13.56 2.02
C PRO A 22 11.81 -12.45 2.27
N ASN A 23 11.12 -11.96 1.24
CA ASN A 23 10.15 -10.87 1.38
C ASN A 23 8.85 -11.39 2.02
N LYS A 24 8.43 -10.76 3.12
CA LYS A 24 7.16 -11.09 3.77
C LYS A 24 6.12 -10.02 3.47
N PRO A 25 4.83 -10.36 3.44
CA PRO A 25 3.80 -9.35 3.30
C PRO A 25 3.76 -8.44 4.54
N PRO A 26 3.44 -7.15 4.39
CA PRO A 26 3.35 -6.24 5.52
C PRO A 26 2.24 -6.68 6.49
N ALA A 27 2.47 -6.54 7.79
CA ALA A 27 1.43 -6.70 8.80
C ALA A 27 0.68 -5.38 9.00
N ILE A 28 -0.65 -5.42 9.09
CA ILE A 28 -1.49 -4.24 9.31
C ILE A 28 -2.54 -4.49 10.40
N THR A 29 -2.69 -3.54 11.31
CA THR A 29 -3.80 -3.45 12.27
C THR A 29 -4.38 -2.03 12.26
N ILE A 30 -5.66 -1.90 12.61
CA ILE A 30 -6.31 -0.58 12.71
C ILE A 30 -6.38 -0.19 14.19
N ALA A 31 -5.89 1.00 14.51
CA ALA A 31 -6.00 1.54 15.86
C ALA A 31 -7.48 1.71 16.27
N PRO A 32 -7.79 1.75 17.57
CA PRO A 32 -9.15 1.98 18.04
C PRO A 32 -9.79 3.21 17.38
N ILE A 33 -11.00 3.02 16.84
CA ILE A 33 -11.74 4.05 16.10
C ILE A 33 -12.73 4.73 17.07
N ALA A 34 -12.76 6.05 17.06
CA ALA A 34 -13.72 6.83 17.84
C ALA A 34 -15.16 6.69 17.29
N ALA A 35 -16.15 7.21 18.02
CA ALA A 35 -17.52 7.25 17.53
C ALA A 35 -17.63 8.11 16.25
N ALA A 36 -18.33 7.60 15.24
CA ALA A 36 -18.49 8.25 13.95
C ALA A 36 -19.81 9.05 13.87
N ALA A 37 -19.72 10.23 13.27
CA ALA A 37 -20.83 11.17 13.08
C ALA A 37 -20.86 11.66 11.63
N ILE A 38 -22.04 12.03 11.13
CA ILE A 38 -22.17 12.65 9.80
C ILE A 38 -21.36 13.96 9.74
N GLU A 39 -20.71 14.21 8.61
CA GLU A 39 -19.87 15.38 8.28
C GLU A 39 -18.66 15.65 9.21
N ALA A 40 -18.55 14.98 10.36
CA ALA A 40 -17.40 15.06 11.23
C ALA A 40 -16.24 14.18 10.69
N PRO A 41 -15.00 14.68 10.63
CA PRO A 41 -13.85 13.87 10.24
C PRO A 41 -13.57 12.81 11.30
N LEU A 42 -13.66 11.54 10.90
CA LEU A 42 -13.28 10.39 11.71
C LEU A 42 -11.82 10.02 11.42
N ALA A 43 -10.96 10.06 12.44
CA ALA A 43 -9.57 9.64 12.30
C ALA A 43 -9.47 8.11 12.10
N LEU A 44 -8.67 7.71 11.11
CA LEU A 44 -8.31 6.34 10.81
C LEU A 44 -6.79 6.22 10.85
N THR A 45 -6.28 5.40 11.77
CA THR A 45 -4.84 5.13 11.90
C THR A 45 -4.58 3.65 11.64
N ALA A 46 -3.85 3.36 10.57
CA ALA A 46 -3.32 2.03 10.31
C ALA A 46 -1.93 1.91 10.93
N LEU A 47 -1.72 0.90 11.78
CA LEU A 47 -0.43 0.51 12.31
C LEU A 47 0.14 -0.58 11.39
N VAL A 48 1.33 -0.35 10.87
CA VAL A 48 1.93 -1.22 9.83
C VAL A 48 3.36 -1.56 10.20
N THR A 49 3.69 -2.86 10.10
CA THR A 49 5.04 -3.39 10.27
C THR A 49 5.41 -4.17 9.02
N ASP A 50 6.67 -4.10 8.61
CA ASP A 50 7.19 -4.72 7.41
C ASP A 50 8.66 -5.14 7.64
N ASP A 51 9.17 -6.11 6.89
CA ASP A 51 10.55 -6.58 6.99
C ASP A 51 11.56 -5.68 6.24
N GLY A 52 11.10 -4.59 5.63
CA GLY A 52 11.91 -3.65 4.88
C GLY A 52 12.26 -4.14 3.47
N LEU A 53 11.60 -5.21 3.04
CA LEU A 53 11.63 -5.75 1.70
C LEU A 53 10.26 -5.47 1.03
N PRO A 54 10.19 -5.40 -0.31
CA PRO A 54 11.32 -5.29 -1.22
C PRO A 54 12.04 -3.96 -0.99
N LYS A 55 13.38 -3.98 -1.01
CA LYS A 55 14.16 -2.74 -0.89
C LYS A 55 13.71 -1.75 -1.95
N PRO A 56 13.36 -0.51 -1.58
CA PRO A 56 12.96 0.49 -2.56
C PRO A 56 14.03 0.63 -3.63
N ARG A 57 13.67 0.40 -4.89
CA ARG A 57 14.60 0.63 -6.00
C ARG A 57 15.04 2.09 -5.93
N PRO A 58 16.35 2.39 -5.94
CA PRO A 58 16.85 3.76 -6.00
C PRO A 58 16.09 4.54 -7.06
N ALA A 59 15.76 5.80 -6.76
CA ALA A 59 15.18 6.66 -7.77
C ALA A 59 16.16 6.69 -8.95
N ALA A 60 15.70 6.26 -10.13
CA ALA A 60 16.50 6.46 -11.33
C ALA A 60 16.84 7.96 -11.39
N PRO A 61 18.10 8.34 -11.68
CA PRO A 61 18.45 9.75 -11.78
C PRO A 61 17.48 10.41 -12.74
N VAL A 62 16.88 11.52 -12.31
CA VAL A 62 16.10 12.37 -13.20
C VAL A 62 17.06 12.77 -14.31
N ARG A 63 16.91 12.17 -15.48
CA ARG A 63 17.61 12.64 -16.67
C ARG A 63 16.94 13.95 -17.03
N THR A 64 17.47 15.06 -16.53
CA THR A 64 17.19 16.37 -17.12
C THR A 64 17.62 16.29 -18.57
N PRO A 65 16.74 16.52 -19.55
CA PRO A 65 17.19 16.69 -20.92
C PRO A 65 18.12 17.90 -20.92
N ALA A 66 19.41 17.68 -21.14
CA ALA A 66 20.28 18.76 -21.58
C ALA A 66 19.67 19.27 -22.89
N ALA A 67 19.50 20.59 -23.01
CA ALA A 67 19.13 21.21 -24.27
C ALA A 67 20.24 20.92 -25.29
N GLY A 68 20.08 19.83 -26.04
CA GLY A 68 20.98 19.41 -27.08
C GLY A 68 20.57 20.06 -28.40
N ASP A 69 21.55 20.60 -29.10
CA ASP A 69 21.50 21.03 -30.50
C ASP A 69 20.56 20.16 -31.35
N ALA A 70 19.74 20.84 -32.16
CA ALA A 70 18.56 20.33 -32.86
C ALA A 70 18.85 19.37 -34.05
N THR A 71 19.88 18.54 -33.96
CA THR A 71 20.30 17.64 -35.06
C THR A 71 20.23 16.15 -34.69
N THR A 72 19.79 15.81 -33.48
CA THR A 72 19.65 14.40 -33.05
C THR A 72 18.19 14.10 -32.72
N ILE A 73 17.56 13.15 -33.42
CA ILE A 73 16.24 12.63 -33.05
C ILE A 73 16.40 11.93 -31.69
N GLN A 74 16.11 12.63 -30.59
CA GLN A 74 16.04 12.01 -29.28
C GLN A 74 14.65 11.40 -29.12
N ALA A 75 14.59 10.08 -28.91
CA ALA A 75 13.36 9.41 -28.53
C ALA A 75 12.81 10.07 -27.26
N GLN A 76 11.75 10.85 -27.42
CA GLN A 76 11.14 11.60 -26.34
C GLN A 76 10.44 10.60 -25.41
N ALA A 77 11.10 10.26 -24.30
CA ALA A 77 10.53 9.39 -23.29
C ALA A 77 9.38 10.14 -22.59
N ASN A 78 8.14 9.85 -22.96
CA ASN A 78 6.94 10.34 -22.27
C ASN A 78 6.95 9.85 -20.82
N SER A 79 7.50 10.65 -19.91
CA SER A 79 7.55 10.37 -18.47
C SER A 79 6.30 10.91 -17.76
N SER A 80 5.14 10.79 -18.39
CA SER A 80 3.85 11.30 -17.88
C SER A 80 3.13 10.33 -16.94
N ALA A 81 3.78 9.24 -16.53
CA ALA A 81 3.18 8.31 -15.58
C ALA A 81 3.09 8.98 -14.20
N PRO A 82 1.92 8.97 -13.52
CA PRO A 82 1.80 9.50 -12.17
C PRO A 82 2.82 8.82 -11.25
N VAL A 83 3.43 9.60 -10.36
CA VAL A 83 4.42 9.11 -9.38
C VAL A 83 3.72 8.05 -8.53
N ARG A 84 3.98 6.76 -8.80
CA ARG A 84 3.54 5.69 -7.90
C ARG A 84 4.26 5.89 -6.56
N PRO A 85 3.54 5.92 -5.43
CA PRO A 85 4.18 5.94 -4.12
C PRO A 85 5.18 4.78 -4.07
N ARG A 86 6.42 5.11 -3.73
CA ARG A 86 7.50 4.13 -3.65
C ARG A 86 7.56 3.64 -2.21
N GLY A 87 7.59 2.32 -2.01
CA GLY A 87 7.69 1.70 -0.70
C GLY A 87 6.35 1.55 0.02
N LEU A 88 6.45 1.20 1.31
CA LEU A 88 5.34 0.81 2.16
C LEU A 88 4.27 1.91 2.27
N ASN A 89 3.05 1.58 1.85
CA ASN A 89 1.91 2.49 1.85
C ASN A 89 0.62 1.80 2.27
N VAL A 90 -0.38 2.59 2.66
CA VAL A 90 -1.74 2.13 2.97
C VAL A 90 -2.76 2.84 2.07
N THR A 91 -3.68 2.10 1.49
CA THR A 91 -4.87 2.65 0.81
C THR A 91 -6.13 2.30 1.55
N TRP A 92 -7.07 3.24 1.65
CA TRP A 92 -8.41 3.02 2.17
C TRP A 92 -9.44 2.95 1.03
N MET A 93 -10.38 2.02 1.14
CA MET A 93 -11.46 1.86 0.19
C MET A 93 -12.76 1.51 0.90
N GLN A 94 -13.86 2.12 0.50
CA GLN A 94 -15.19 1.71 0.93
C GLN A 94 -15.62 0.46 0.17
N LEU A 95 -15.98 -0.61 0.90
CA LEU A 95 -16.58 -1.82 0.35
C LEU A 95 -18.10 -1.76 0.36
N ARG A 96 -18.68 -1.26 1.46
CA ARG A 96 -20.14 -1.16 1.66
C ARG A 96 -20.48 0.12 2.39
N GLY A 97 -21.70 0.60 2.20
CA GLY A 97 -22.28 1.70 2.95
C GLY A 97 -23.35 2.43 2.16
N PRO A 98 -24.21 3.21 2.83
CA PRO A 98 -25.34 3.90 2.20
C PRO A 98 -24.90 5.05 1.27
N ALA A 99 -23.79 5.72 1.57
CA ALA A 99 -23.26 6.83 0.78
C ALA A 99 -21.76 6.68 0.50
N ARG A 100 -21.19 7.51 -0.35
CA ARG A 100 -19.72 7.55 -0.58
C ARG A 100 -18.99 8.13 0.63
N VAL A 101 -17.95 7.44 1.10
CA VAL A 101 -17.00 7.97 2.09
C VAL A 101 -15.93 8.82 1.40
N ARG A 102 -15.63 9.98 1.98
CA ARG A 102 -14.54 10.86 1.53
C ARG A 102 -13.33 10.64 2.43
N PHE A 103 -12.19 10.30 1.84
CA PHE A 103 -10.92 10.10 2.54
C PHE A 103 -10.01 11.30 2.32
N ASP A 104 -9.27 11.69 3.36
CA ASP A 104 -8.25 12.73 3.30
C ASP A 104 -7.03 12.34 4.15
N PRO A 105 -5.83 12.15 3.55
CA PRO A 105 -5.58 12.19 2.11
C PRO A 105 -6.30 11.04 1.36
N ALA A 106 -6.62 11.29 0.09
CA ALA A 106 -7.15 10.25 -0.80
C ALA A 106 -6.01 9.44 -1.44
N GLY A 107 -6.25 8.15 -1.68
CA GLY A 107 -5.30 7.26 -2.37
C GLY A 107 -4.31 6.59 -1.43
N ALA A 108 -3.07 6.43 -1.89
CA ALA A 108 -2.02 5.72 -1.17
C ALA A 108 -1.28 6.66 -0.21
N ILE A 109 -1.25 6.26 1.05
CA ILE A 109 -0.72 7.03 2.18
C ILE A 109 0.61 6.39 2.60
N PRO A 110 1.73 7.12 2.57
CA PRO A 110 3.01 6.56 2.98
C PRO A 110 2.97 6.17 4.47
N VAL A 111 3.59 5.04 4.81
CA VAL A 111 3.78 4.66 6.21
C VAL A 111 4.99 5.38 6.77
N ALA A 112 4.80 6.17 7.84
CA ALA A 112 5.86 6.85 8.58
C ALA A 112 5.82 6.41 10.04
N ASN A 113 6.97 6.02 10.60
CA ASN A 113 7.09 5.53 11.98
C ASN A 113 6.08 4.40 12.31
N GLY A 114 5.86 3.49 11.35
CA GLY A 114 4.91 2.38 11.46
C GLY A 114 3.44 2.79 11.44
N ARG A 115 3.12 4.00 10.98
CA ARG A 115 1.75 4.53 10.94
C ARG A 115 1.39 5.14 9.60
N ALA A 116 0.15 4.95 9.18
CA ALA A 116 -0.48 5.72 8.11
C ALA A 116 -1.81 6.30 8.62
N GLU A 117 -1.95 7.61 8.51
CA GLU A 117 -3.07 8.37 9.07
C GLU A 117 -3.95 8.95 7.96
N ALA A 118 -5.26 8.82 8.12
CA ALA A 118 -6.27 9.40 7.25
C ALA A 118 -7.45 9.91 8.07
N SER A 119 -8.27 10.77 7.48
CA SER A 119 -9.60 11.09 7.96
C SER A 119 -10.65 10.58 6.98
N ALA A 120 -11.77 10.09 7.50
CA ALA A 120 -12.94 9.66 6.74
C ALA A 120 -14.14 10.55 7.09
N ARG A 121 -14.88 11.03 6.08
CA ARG A 121 -16.12 11.80 6.25
C ARG A 121 -17.29 11.05 5.63
N PHE A 122 -18.42 11.04 6.33
CA PHE A 122 -19.63 10.32 5.98
C PHE A 122 -20.79 11.29 5.81
N ALA A 123 -21.49 11.23 4.68
CA ALA A 123 -22.63 12.12 4.39
C ALA A 123 -23.97 11.58 4.92
N GLU A 124 -24.05 10.28 5.21
CA GLU A 124 -25.27 9.62 5.66
C GLU A 124 -25.00 8.75 6.89
N ARG A 125 -26.04 8.57 7.72
CA ARG A 125 -26.01 7.62 8.82
C ARG A 125 -26.11 6.19 8.30
N GLY A 126 -25.54 5.25 9.03
CA GLY A 126 -25.63 3.82 8.72
C GLY A 126 -24.32 3.08 8.94
N THR A 127 -24.29 1.83 8.48
CA THR A 127 -23.13 0.95 8.65
C THR A 127 -22.29 0.94 7.37
N TYR A 128 -21.01 1.19 7.53
CA TYR A 128 -20.01 1.22 6.48
C TYR A 128 -18.98 0.12 6.72
N VAL A 129 -18.55 -0.55 5.65
CA VAL A 129 -17.40 -1.47 5.69
C VAL A 129 -16.29 -0.85 4.87
N LEU A 130 -15.17 -0.54 5.52
CA LEU A 130 -13.98 0.02 4.89
C LEU A 130 -12.87 -1.01 4.92
N ARG A 131 -12.05 -1.03 3.87
CA ARG A 131 -10.87 -1.88 3.77
C ARG A 131 -9.61 -1.02 3.72
N ALA A 132 -8.68 -1.29 4.63
CA ALA A 132 -7.31 -0.83 4.52
C ALA A 132 -6.47 -1.91 3.83
N THR A 133 -5.58 -1.51 2.93
CA THR A 133 -4.61 -2.40 2.28
C THR A 133 -3.22 -1.82 2.48
N ALA A 134 -2.35 -2.54 3.18
CA ALA A 134 -0.93 -2.23 3.25
C ALA A 134 -0.20 -2.90 2.07
N ASN A 135 0.67 -2.16 1.39
CA ASN A 135 1.45 -2.64 0.26
C ASN A 135 2.90 -2.18 0.39
N ASP A 136 3.85 -3.11 0.32
CA ASP A 136 5.31 -2.88 0.36
C ASP A 136 5.90 -2.58 -1.05
N GLY A 137 5.09 -2.78 -2.10
CA GLY A 137 5.48 -2.67 -3.51
C GLY A 137 5.57 -4.01 -4.27
N ALA A 138 5.55 -5.15 -3.56
CA ALA A 138 5.53 -6.50 -4.12
C ALA A 138 4.38 -7.36 -3.56
N LEU A 139 4.18 -7.32 -2.25
CA LEU A 139 3.14 -8.02 -1.49
C LEU A 139 2.17 -7.04 -0.84
N ALA A 140 1.04 -7.56 -0.37
CA ALA A 140 0.03 -6.74 0.29
C ALA A 140 -0.80 -7.54 1.29
N THR A 141 -1.21 -6.88 2.36
CA THR A 141 -2.15 -7.39 3.36
C THR A 141 -3.35 -6.48 3.47
N ARG A 142 -4.52 -7.06 3.73
CA ARG A 142 -5.79 -6.34 3.81
C ARG A 142 -6.42 -6.56 5.17
N THR A 143 -7.06 -5.51 5.70
CA THR A 143 -7.90 -5.59 6.89
C THR A 143 -9.16 -4.77 6.68
N GLU A 144 -10.26 -5.21 7.25
CA GLU A 144 -11.57 -4.57 7.11
C GLU A 144 -12.05 -4.07 8.46
N VAL A 145 -12.74 -2.92 8.45
CA VAL A 145 -13.36 -2.32 9.63
C VAL A 145 -14.80 -1.98 9.34
N THR A 146 -15.67 -2.28 10.31
CA THR A 146 -17.08 -1.90 10.26
C THR A 146 -17.29 -0.66 11.13
N ILE A 147 -17.86 0.38 10.56
CA ILE A 147 -18.09 1.67 11.19
C ILE A 147 -19.58 1.96 11.18
N THR A 148 -20.16 2.21 12.36
CA THR A 148 -21.54 2.66 12.50
C THR A 148 -21.55 4.16 12.69
N VAL A 149 -22.15 4.88 11.75
CA VAL A 149 -22.27 6.35 11.76
C VAL A 149 -23.62 6.75 12.33
N GLY A 150 -23.59 7.48 13.44
CA GLY A 150 -24.77 8.04 14.09
C GLY A 150 -25.17 9.40 13.54
N ALA A 151 -26.24 9.98 14.10
CA ALA A 151 -26.53 11.40 13.88
C ALA A 151 -25.36 12.24 14.40
N GLY A 152 -25.02 13.31 13.68
CA GLY A 152 -24.00 14.25 14.11
C GLY A 152 -24.33 14.74 15.50
N SER A 153 -23.33 14.85 16.37
CA SER A 153 -23.51 15.40 17.72
C SER A 153 -24.03 16.83 17.60
N THR A 154 -25.35 16.99 17.64
CA THR A 154 -25.96 18.27 17.97
C THR A 154 -25.63 18.51 19.42
N ALA A 155 -24.58 19.30 19.68
CA ALA A 155 -24.39 19.91 20.98
C ALA A 155 -25.71 20.60 21.36
N GLN A 156 -26.39 20.03 22.35
CA GLN A 156 -27.64 20.55 22.87
C GLN A 156 -27.31 21.86 23.59
N ARG A 157 -27.93 22.95 23.12
CA ARG A 157 -27.81 24.31 23.67
C ARG A 157 -28.06 24.38 25.17
#